data_AF-A0A832W727-F1
#
_entry.id   AF-A0A832W727-F1
#
_cell.length_a   1.000
_cell.length_b   1.000
_cell.length_c   1.000
_cell.angle_alpha   90.00
_cell.angle_beta   90.00
_cell.angle_gamma   90.00
#
_symmetry.space_group_name_H-M   'P 1'
#
loop_
_entity.id
_entity.type
_entity.pdbx_description
1 polymer ?
#
loop_
_entity_poly.entity_id
_entity_poly.type
_entity_poly.pdbx_seq_one_letter_code
_entity_poly.pdbx_strand_id
1 'polypeptide(L)'
;MEKISVYMLAPEDIFVFKSVTSRDRDREDMYTLFTRGLDFDVIRNEILWQNEQDRTFAWIVFFFDGLEEFADRYKISHSVIGELHDLAYQDMLAQMLIERLKGGNKTFEELSQDMDSRDVRKAIKVLVKKGIIKQVAESQFLLNDLS
;
A
#
# COMPACT_ATOMS: atom_id res chain seq x y z
N MET A 1 34.61 -7.47 -26.85
CA MET A 1 33.21 -7.90 -26.71
C MET A 1 32.74 -7.44 -25.35
N GLU A 2 31.90 -6.41 -25.29
CA GLU A 2 31.29 -6.00 -24.02
C GLU A 2 30.28 -7.06 -23.58
N LYS A 3 30.30 -7.41 -22.29
CA LYS A 3 29.36 -8.37 -21.70
C LYS A 3 28.01 -7.68 -21.52
N ILE A 4 27.01 -8.06 -22.32
CA ILE A 4 25.62 -7.68 -22.09
C ILE A 4 25.06 -8.59 -20.99
N SER A 5 24.52 -7.98 -19.94
CA SER A 5 23.76 -8.70 -18.91
C SER A 5 22.28 -8.43 -19.13
N VAL A 6 21.48 -9.49 -19.26
CA VAL A 6 20.02 -9.42 -19.40
C VAL A 6 19.40 -9.79 -18.06
N TYR A 7 18.57 -8.90 -17.54
CA TYR A 7 17.79 -9.13 -16.33
C TYR A 7 16.35 -9.37 -16.76
N MET A 8 15.75 -10.46 -16.27
CA MET A 8 14.34 -10.77 -16.52
C MET A 8 13.50 -10.13 -15.42
N LEU A 9 12.39 -9.52 -15.81
CA LEU A 9 11.34 -9.05 -14.91
C LEU A 9 10.17 -10.02 -15.01
N ALA A 10 9.57 -10.35 -13.87
CA ALA A 10 8.37 -11.17 -13.86
C ALA A 10 7.16 -10.34 -14.37
N PRO A 11 6.17 -10.95 -15.03
CA PRO A 11 4.90 -10.30 -15.37
C PRO A 11 4.24 -9.57 -14.19
N GLU A 12 4.40 -10.11 -12.99
CA GLU A 12 3.89 -9.58 -11.72
C GLU A 12 4.58 -8.26 -11.34
N ASP A 13 5.90 -8.20 -11.47
CA ASP A 13 6.67 -6.96 -11.23
C ASP A 13 6.23 -5.85 -12.20
N ILE A 14 5.96 -6.22 -13.46
CA ILE A 14 5.47 -5.28 -14.47
C ILE A 14 4.06 -4.81 -14.13
N PHE A 15 3.18 -5.69 -13.65
CA PHE A 15 1.83 -5.33 -13.20
C PHE A 15 1.88 -4.31 -12.06
N VAL A 16 2.71 -4.57 -11.04
CA VAL A 16 2.90 -3.66 -9.90
C VAL A 16 3.54 -2.35 -10.33
N PHE A 17 4.55 -2.38 -11.20
CA PHE A 17 5.18 -1.16 -11.70
C PHE A 17 4.21 -0.30 -12.51
N LYS A 18 3.32 -0.91 -13.28
CA LYS A 18 2.32 -0.20 -14.08
C LYS A 18 1.18 0.39 -13.24
N SER A 19 0.87 -0.16 -12.06
CA SER A 19 -0.15 0.45 -11.20
C SER A 19 0.29 1.83 -10.71
N VAL A 20 1.57 2.02 -10.39
CA VAL A 20 2.10 3.28 -9.84
C VAL A 20 2.36 4.38 -10.89
N THR A 21 2.07 4.14 -12.17
CA THR A 21 2.20 5.13 -13.25
C THR A 21 0.84 5.69 -13.67
N SER A 22 0.86 6.85 -14.32
CA SER A 22 -0.33 7.58 -14.79
C SER A 22 -0.55 7.52 -16.30
N ARG A 23 0.14 6.61 -17.02
CA ARG A 23 -0.01 6.53 -18.48
C ARG A 23 -1.23 5.69 -18.81
N ASP A 24 -2.10 6.23 -19.65
CA ASP A 24 -3.38 5.60 -20.02
C ASP A 24 -3.23 4.13 -20.50
N ARG A 25 -2.18 3.84 -21.28
CA ARG A 25 -1.89 2.48 -21.78
C ARG A 25 -1.41 1.50 -20.72
N ASP A 26 -0.94 1.97 -19.56
CA ASP A 26 -0.45 1.07 -18.51
C ASP A 26 -1.59 0.26 -17.89
N ARG A 27 -2.83 0.80 -17.84
CA ARG A 27 -4.01 0.04 -17.41
C ARG A 27 -4.40 -1.07 -18.39
N GLU A 28 -4.23 -0.83 -19.70
CA GLU A 28 -4.47 -1.84 -20.74
C GLU A 28 -3.44 -2.97 -20.67
N ASP A 29 -2.17 -2.62 -20.43
CA ASP A 29 -1.12 -3.60 -20.22
C ASP A 29 -1.37 -4.40 -18.93
N MET A 30 -1.79 -3.77 -17.83
CA MET A 30 -2.22 -4.46 -16.61
C MET A 30 -3.35 -5.45 -16.88
N TYR A 31 -4.34 -5.06 -17.68
CA TYR A 31 -5.46 -5.96 -18.05
C TYR A 31 -4.99 -7.17 -18.86
N THR A 32 -4.07 -6.92 -19.79
CA THR A 32 -3.46 -7.99 -20.60
C THR A 32 -2.66 -8.95 -19.73
N LEU A 33 -1.90 -8.45 -18.76
CA LEU A 33 -1.14 -9.27 -17.82
C LEU A 33 -2.08 -10.09 -16.91
N PHE A 34 -3.07 -9.42 -16.31
CA PHE A 34 -4.05 -10.06 -15.43
C PHE A 34 -4.80 -11.21 -16.12
N THR A 35 -5.25 -11.01 -17.36
CA THR A 35 -5.99 -12.04 -18.12
C THR A 35 -5.13 -13.22 -18.56
N ARG A 36 -3.80 -13.08 -18.60
CA ARG A 36 -2.85 -14.18 -18.87
C ARG A 36 -2.55 -15.05 -17.65
N GLY A 37 -3.02 -14.62 -16.47
CA GLY A 37 -2.71 -15.26 -15.20
C GLY A 37 -1.45 -14.65 -14.59
N LEU A 38 -1.60 -14.17 -13.35
CA LEU A 38 -0.52 -13.65 -12.53
C LEU A 38 -0.44 -14.46 -11.24
N ASP A 39 0.77 -14.63 -10.74
CA ASP A 39 0.99 -15.15 -9.39
C ASP A 39 0.75 -14.03 -8.37
N PHE A 40 -0.38 -14.10 -7.68
CA PHE A 40 -0.78 -13.08 -6.73
C PHE A 40 0.03 -13.10 -5.44
N ASP A 41 0.66 -14.23 -5.07
CA ASP A 41 1.58 -14.28 -3.95
C ASP A 41 2.84 -13.47 -4.26
N VAL A 42 3.32 -13.53 -5.50
CA VAL A 42 4.43 -12.69 -5.98
C VAL A 42 4.05 -11.21 -5.97
N ILE A 43 2.87 -10.84 -6.49
CA ILE A 43 2.37 -9.46 -6.46
C ILE A 43 2.28 -8.95 -5.02
N ARG A 44 1.71 -9.75 -4.11
CA ARG A 44 1.58 -9.41 -2.69
C ARG A 44 2.94 -9.15 -2.05
N ASN A 45 3.92 -10.02 -2.30
CA ASN A 45 5.27 -9.86 -1.75
C ASN A 45 5.97 -8.63 -2.31
N GLU A 46 5.79 -8.34 -3.60
CA GLU A 46 6.35 -7.15 -4.23
C GLU A 46 5.77 -5.86 -3.65
N ILE A 47 4.45 -5.80 -3.43
CA ILE A 47 3.80 -4.64 -2.79
C ILE A 47 4.37 -4.38 -1.40
N LEU A 48 4.48 -5.44 -0.58
CA LEU A 48 5.03 -5.32 0.76
C LEU A 48 6.49 -4.84 0.73
N TRP A 49 7.30 -5.44 -0.15
CA TRP A 49 8.71 -5.07 -0.28
C TRP A 49 8.89 -3.62 -0.74
N GLN A 50 8.20 -3.19 -1.80
CA GLN A 50 8.28 -1.83 -2.31
C GLN A 50 7.81 -0.79 -1.27
N ASN A 51 6.72 -1.09 -0.55
CA ASN A 51 6.23 -0.23 0.53
C ASN A 51 7.23 -0.12 1.70
N GLU A 52 7.92 -1.21 2.04
CA GLU A 52 8.99 -1.18 3.07
C GLU A 52 10.21 -0.37 2.62
N GLN A 53 10.52 -0.32 1.33
CA GLN A 53 11.62 0.48 0.80
C GLN A 53 11.26 1.96 0.62
N ASP A 54 9.97 2.29 0.51
CA ASP A 54 9.51 3.67 0.35
C ASP A 54 9.56 4.43 1.68
N ARG A 55 10.24 5.58 1.66
CA ARG A 55 10.39 6.46 2.84
C ARG A 55 9.32 7.53 2.90
N THR A 56 8.55 7.73 1.84
CA THR A 56 7.67 8.89 1.66
C THR A 56 6.20 8.52 1.53
N PHE A 57 5.83 7.26 1.80
CA PHE A 57 4.48 6.66 1.67
C PHE A 57 3.79 6.83 0.30
N ALA A 58 4.41 7.56 -0.63
CA ALA A 58 3.82 7.92 -1.91
C ALA A 58 3.62 6.68 -2.79
N TRP A 59 4.49 5.68 -2.66
CA TRP A 59 4.44 4.49 -3.48
C TRP A 59 3.14 3.70 -3.27
N ILE A 60 2.76 3.44 -2.01
CA ILE A 60 1.56 2.66 -1.71
C ILE A 60 0.28 3.42 -2.09
N VAL A 61 0.29 4.75 -2.00
CA VAL A 61 -0.81 5.61 -2.46
C VAL A 61 -0.97 5.48 -3.97
N PHE A 62 0.11 5.63 -4.75
CA PHE A 62 0.03 5.46 -6.21
C PHE A 62 -0.38 4.05 -6.61
N PHE A 63 0.09 3.03 -5.87
CA PHE A 63 -0.30 1.65 -6.12
C PHE A 63 -1.81 1.46 -5.91
N PHE A 64 -2.32 1.95 -4.77
CA PHE A 64 -3.74 1.90 -4.43
C PHE A 64 -4.61 2.58 -5.48
N ASP A 65 -4.29 3.84 -5.81
CA ASP A 65 -5.03 4.63 -6.80
C ASP A 65 -5.03 3.94 -8.18
N GLY A 66 -3.87 3.42 -8.59
CA GLY A 66 -3.75 2.74 -9.87
C GLY A 66 -4.47 1.39 -9.92
N LEU A 67 -4.55 0.69 -8.79
CA LEU A 67 -5.32 -0.55 -8.67
C LEU A 67 -6.83 -0.27 -8.71
N GLU A 68 -7.30 0.80 -8.04
CA GLU A 68 -8.69 1.26 -8.13
C GLU A 68 -9.06 1.63 -9.56
N GLU A 69 -8.24 2.46 -10.21
CA GLU A 69 -8.49 2.87 -11.60
C GLU A 69 -8.54 1.65 -12.53
N PHE A 70 -7.62 0.69 -12.35
CA PHE A 70 -7.60 -0.56 -13.10
C PHE A 70 -8.89 -1.37 -12.92
N ALA A 71 -9.30 -1.59 -11.66
CA ALA A 71 -10.50 -2.35 -11.33
C ALA A 71 -11.76 -1.67 -11.90
N ASP A 72 -11.86 -0.35 -11.76
CA ASP A 72 -13.00 0.44 -12.21
C ASP A 72 -13.10 0.52 -13.72
N ARG A 73 -11.97 0.70 -14.41
CA ARG A 73 -11.93 0.83 -15.88
C ARG A 73 -12.39 -0.45 -16.56
N TYR A 74 -11.91 -1.60 -16.07
CA TYR A 74 -12.18 -2.91 -16.66
C TYR A 74 -13.33 -3.66 -15.96
N LYS A 75 -13.99 -3.04 -14.98
CA LYS A 75 -15.11 -3.61 -14.21
C LYS A 75 -14.75 -4.98 -13.62
N ILE A 76 -13.55 -5.08 -13.06
CA ILE A 76 -13.03 -6.31 -12.48
C ILE A 76 -13.58 -6.47 -11.07
N SER A 77 -14.39 -7.51 -10.85
CA SER A 77 -14.93 -7.89 -9.55
C SER A 77 -14.26 -9.14 -8.97
N HIS A 78 -13.00 -9.38 -9.35
CA HIS A 78 -12.25 -10.57 -8.94
C HIS A 78 -11.82 -10.47 -7.47
N SER A 79 -12.01 -11.55 -6.69
CA SER A 79 -11.72 -11.55 -5.24
C SER A 79 -10.30 -11.11 -4.93
N VAL A 80 -9.34 -11.55 -5.75
CA VAL A 80 -7.93 -11.21 -5.54
C VAL A 80 -7.64 -9.73 -5.73
N ILE A 81 -8.34 -9.03 -6.62
CA ILE A 81 -8.19 -7.57 -6.72
C ILE A 81 -8.74 -6.90 -5.45
N GLY A 82 -9.84 -7.41 -4.90
CA GLY A 82 -10.32 -6.98 -3.58
C GLY A 82 -9.31 -7.22 -2.46
N GLU A 83 -8.64 -8.37 -2.44
CA GLU A 83 -7.61 -8.67 -1.45
C GLU A 83 -6.38 -7.75 -1.56
N LEU A 84 -5.93 -7.45 -2.79
CA LEU A 84 -4.84 -6.50 -3.03
C LEU A 84 -5.22 -5.08 -2.66
N HIS A 85 -6.47 -4.69 -2.92
CA HIS A 85 -7.03 -3.40 -2.53
C HIS A 85 -7.08 -3.26 -1.01
N ASP A 86 -7.63 -4.26 -0.31
CA ASP A 86 -7.66 -4.30 1.15
C ASP A 86 -6.26 -4.22 1.75
N LEU A 87 -5.30 -4.96 1.18
CA LEU A 87 -3.90 -4.93 1.61
C LEU A 87 -3.31 -3.52 1.47
N ALA A 88 -3.41 -2.93 0.28
CA ALA A 88 -2.87 -1.60 0.01
C ALA A 88 -3.55 -0.52 0.86
N TYR A 89 -4.86 -0.62 1.07
CA TYR A 89 -5.60 0.28 1.93
C TYR A 89 -5.14 0.22 3.39
N GLN A 90 -4.98 -0.99 3.95
CA GLN A 90 -4.51 -1.14 5.33
C GLN A 90 -3.10 -0.60 5.53
N ASP A 91 -2.21 -0.84 4.56
CA ASP A 91 -0.83 -0.36 4.60
C ASP A 91 -0.77 1.17 4.45
N MET A 92 -1.53 1.75 3.51
CA MET A 92 -1.66 3.19 3.35
C MET A 92 -2.16 3.85 4.64
N LEU A 93 -3.23 3.30 5.22
CA LEU A 93 -3.80 3.80 6.47
C LEU A 93 -2.78 3.75 7.61
N ALA A 94 -2.01 2.67 7.74
CA ALA A 94 -0.96 2.55 8.74
C ALA A 94 0.13 3.62 8.56
N GLN A 95 0.60 3.84 7.32
CA GLN A 95 1.63 4.84 7.02
C GLN A 95 1.14 6.27 7.25
N MET A 96 -0.10 6.58 6.87
CA MET A 96 -0.70 7.90 7.14
C MET A 96 -0.75 8.21 8.64
N LEU A 97 -1.09 7.21 9.47
CA LEU A 97 -1.09 7.37 10.92
C LEU A 97 0.32 7.60 11.48
N ILE A 98 1.31 6.86 10.98
CA ILE A 98 2.72 7.04 11.34
C ILE A 98 3.18 8.46 10.97
N GLU A 99 2.87 8.93 9.77
CA GLU A 99 3.25 10.26 9.30
C GLU A 99 2.64 11.36 10.17
N ARG A 100 1.35 11.25 10.53
CA ARG A 100 0.68 12.20 11.43
C ARG A 100 1.31 12.27 12.82
N LEU A 101 1.88 11.16 13.29
CA LEU A 101 2.54 11.06 14.59
C LEU A 101 4.02 11.50 14.59
N LYS A 102 4.65 11.67 13.42
CA LYS A 102 6.01 12.27 13.35
C LYS A 102 6.06 13.70 13.90
N GLY A 103 4.92 14.40 13.89
CA GLY A 103 4.77 15.73 14.47
C GLY A 103 4.56 15.77 16.00
N GLY A 104 4.60 14.63 16.69
CA GLY A 104 4.37 14.51 18.12
C GLY A 104 3.17 13.64 18.48
N ASN A 105 2.76 13.65 19.74
CA ASN A 105 1.60 12.90 20.19
C ASN A 105 0.30 13.47 19.61
N LYS A 106 -0.62 12.58 19.23
CA LYS A 106 -1.92 12.94 18.64
C LYS A 106 -3.06 12.21 19.30
N THR A 107 -4.24 12.83 19.34
CA THR A 107 -5.45 12.17 19.80
C THR A 107 -6.04 11.25 18.73
N PHE A 108 -6.92 10.34 19.13
CA PHE A 108 -7.70 9.55 18.18
C PHE A 108 -8.48 10.41 17.18
N GLU A 109 -9.08 11.51 17.65
CA GLU A 109 -9.84 12.44 16.80
C GLU A 109 -8.94 13.05 15.72
N GLU A 110 -7.78 13.57 16.10
CA GLU A 110 -6.78 14.10 15.14
C GLU A 110 -6.28 13.03 14.16
N LEU A 111 -6.06 11.81 14.64
CA LEU A 111 -5.63 10.69 13.79
C LEU A 111 -6.71 10.22 12.83
N SER A 112 -7.99 10.34 13.22
CA SER A 112 -9.13 9.91 12.42
C SER A 112 -9.68 10.96 11.47
N GLN A 113 -9.12 12.18 11.50
CA GLN A 113 -9.56 13.27 10.64
C GLN A 113 -9.53 12.85 9.17
N ASP A 114 -10.66 13.03 8.47
CA ASP A 114 -10.87 12.70 7.05
C ASP A 114 -10.79 11.20 6.71
N MET A 115 -10.96 10.31 7.69
CA MET A 115 -10.84 8.85 7.52
C MET A 115 -11.97 8.10 8.28
N ASP A 116 -12.30 6.86 7.88
CA ASP A 116 -13.28 6.05 8.63
C ASP A 116 -12.70 5.66 10.00
N SER A 117 -13.36 6.10 11.07
CA SER A 117 -12.89 5.89 12.44
C SER A 117 -12.79 4.41 12.84
N ARG A 118 -13.56 3.51 12.21
CA ARG A 118 -13.47 2.06 12.49
C ARG A 118 -12.19 1.50 11.93
N ASP A 119 -11.79 1.91 10.73
CA ASP A 119 -10.56 1.44 10.11
C ASP A 119 -9.34 2.04 10.80
N VAL A 120 -9.36 3.33 11.12
CA VAL A 120 -8.33 3.97 11.95
C VAL A 120 -8.15 3.23 13.27
N ARG A 121 -9.24 2.83 13.93
CA ARG A 121 -9.18 2.06 15.18
C ARG A 121 -8.56 0.67 14.99
N LYS A 122 -8.82 -0.02 13.88
CA LYS A 122 -8.17 -1.30 13.55
C LYS A 122 -6.68 -1.10 13.32
N ALA A 123 -6.30 -0.12 12.50
CA ALA A 123 -4.90 0.19 12.18
C ALA A 123 -4.10 0.57 13.44
N ILE A 124 -4.65 1.43 14.31
CA ILE A 124 -4.04 1.77 15.60
C ILE A 124 -3.81 0.51 16.44
N LYS A 125 -4.81 -0.39 16.56
CA LYS A 125 -4.63 -1.65 17.31
C LYS A 125 -3.49 -2.50 16.75
N VAL A 126 -3.37 -2.59 15.43
CA VAL A 126 -2.29 -3.32 14.77
C VAL A 126 -0.94 -2.66 15.04
N LEU A 127 -0.83 -1.34 14.89
CA LEU A 127 0.41 -0.59 15.13
C LEU A 127 0.87 -0.64 16.59
N VAL A 128 -0.07 -0.57 17.55
CA VAL A 128 0.21 -0.74 18.99
C VAL A 128 0.72 -2.17 19.24
N LYS A 129 0.05 -3.19 18.68
CA LYS A 129 0.46 -4.58 18.82
C LYS A 129 1.85 -4.84 18.21
N LYS A 130 2.19 -4.17 17.11
CA LYS A 130 3.51 -4.22 16.47
C LYS A 130 4.57 -3.41 17.23
N GLY A 131 4.18 -2.61 18.23
CA GLY A 131 5.10 -1.76 18.99
C GLY A 131 5.60 -0.54 18.22
N ILE A 132 4.97 -0.18 17.09
CA ILE A 132 5.33 0.98 16.27
C ILE A 132 4.82 2.28 16.91
N ILE A 133 3.63 2.21 17.52
CA ILE A 133 3.03 3.33 18.26
C ILE A 133 2.75 2.90 19.69
N LYS A 134 2.76 3.87 20.61
CA LYS A 134 2.42 3.67 22.01
C LYS A 134 1.20 4.50 22.36
N GLN A 135 0.28 3.91 23.12
CA GLN A 135 -0.82 4.65 23.76
C GLN A 135 -0.31 5.20 25.11
N VAL A 136 -0.28 6.53 25.25
CA VAL A 136 0.21 7.21 26.47
C VAL A 136 -0.90 7.67 27.40
N ALA A 137 -2.10 7.87 26.87
CA ALA A 137 -3.31 8.14 27.63
C ALA A 137 -4.51 7.50 26.92
N GLU A 138 -5.70 7.53 27.54
CA GLU A 138 -6.91 6.88 27.01
C GLU A 138 -7.18 7.18 25.53
N SER A 139 -6.86 8.40 25.06
CA SER A 139 -7.06 8.80 23.66
C SER A 139 -5.82 9.34 22.97
N GLN A 140 -4.61 9.22 23.55
CA GLN A 140 -3.38 9.79 22.96
C GLN A 140 -2.35 8.73 22.57
N PHE A 141 -1.78 8.92 21.38
CA PHE A 141 -0.79 8.03 20.78
C PHE A 141 0.48 8.80 20.42
N LEU A 142 1.62 8.14 20.46
CA LEU A 142 2.90 8.62 19.92
C LEU A 142 3.61 7.52 19.13
N LEU A 143 4.53 7.91 18.26
CA LEU A 143 5.50 6.97 17.69
C LEU A 143 6.42 6.44 18.79
N ASN A 144 6.72 5.16 18.71
CA ASN A 144 7.76 4.57 19.53
C ASN A 144 9.12 4.94 18.91
N ASP A 145 10.07 5.41 19.71
CA ASP A 145 11.44 5.63 19.25
C ASP A 145 12.05 4.25 18.97
N LEU A 146 11.96 3.79 17.71
CA LEU A 146 12.67 2.61 17.25
C LEU A 146 14.15 3.02 17.12
N SER A 147 14.92 2.75 18.18
CA SER A 147 16.38 2.84 18.21
C SER A 147 17.03 1.92 17.19
#